data_AF-A0AAJ1BSM7-F1
#
_entry.id   AF-A0AAJ1BSM7-F1
#
_cell.length_a   1.000
_cell.length_b   1.000
_cell.length_c   1.000
_cell.angle_alpha   90.00
_cell.angle_beta   90.00
_cell.angle_gamma   90.00
#
_symmetry.space_group_name_H-M   'P 1'
#
loop_
_entity.id
_entity.type
_entity.pdbx_description
1 polymer ?
#
loop_
_entity_poly.entity_id
_entity_poly.type
_entity_poly.pdbx_seq_one_letter_code
_entity_poly.pdbx_strand_id
1 'polypeptide(L)'
;MRDFAHVADFLVPRRKQAHLAIILLSLLMLPGISATFSPIDIESYDLESPELDANEVLREEFSSAGNIWAFGVYIRDSGQFGEPDSDVSMIADYTGEGQGVVEPEGGILNLTVLREIDAKAEYLRQHEISEFYLSFASQITGEPAVGIIDLAMDFRAFMSGQSALTSLRIDPETLTMAPPSTNWTDCGVLECLSFDDENLTQAHIDLAAHRLANHS
;
A
#
# COMPACT_ATOMS: atom_id res chain seq x y z
N MET A 1 -5.70 -26.40 -46.93
CA MET A 1 -6.82 -26.72 -46.02
C MET A 1 -6.82 -28.23 -45.83
N ARG A 2 -6.61 -28.76 -44.61
CA ARG A 2 -6.65 -30.23 -44.40
C ARG A 2 -8.11 -30.67 -44.47
N ASP A 3 -8.38 -31.67 -45.31
CA ASP A 3 -9.72 -32.17 -45.58
C ASP A 3 -10.18 -33.12 -44.47
N PHE A 4 -11.27 -32.76 -43.78
CA PHE A 4 -11.88 -33.57 -42.72
C PHE A 4 -12.89 -34.59 -43.25
N ALA A 5 -13.12 -34.66 -44.58
CA ALA A 5 -14.07 -35.58 -45.20
C ALA A 5 -13.79 -37.05 -44.80
N HIS A 6 -12.52 -37.45 -44.77
CA HIS A 6 -12.13 -38.82 -44.40
C HIS A 6 -12.45 -39.17 -42.94
N VAL A 7 -12.38 -38.18 -42.03
CA VAL A 7 -12.72 -38.37 -40.62
C VAL A 7 -14.24 -38.45 -40.45
N ALA A 8 -14.98 -37.62 -41.18
CA ALA A 8 -16.44 -37.64 -41.19
C ALA A 8 -16.98 -38.96 -41.76
N ASP A 9 -16.44 -39.43 -42.89
CA ASP A 9 -16.82 -40.70 -43.53
C ASP A 9 -16.57 -41.90 -42.63
N PHE A 10 -15.59 -41.82 -41.72
CA PHE A 10 -15.32 -42.87 -40.74
C PHE A 10 -16.23 -42.81 -39.51
N LEU A 11 -16.48 -41.60 -38.97
CA LEU A 11 -17.22 -41.41 -37.71
C LEU A 11 -18.75 -41.45 -37.89
N VAL A 12 -19.28 -40.89 -38.99
CA VAL A 12 -20.72 -40.73 -39.22
C VAL A 12 -21.45 -42.08 -39.34
N PRO A 13 -20.95 -43.09 -40.09
CA PRO A 13 -21.59 -44.40 -40.16
C PRO A 13 -21.56 -45.15 -38.81
N ARG A 14 -20.55 -44.85 -37.96
CA ARG A 14 -20.33 -45.48 -36.65
C ARG A 14 -20.76 -44.61 -35.48
N ARG A 15 -21.67 -43.65 -35.71
CA ARG A 15 -22.07 -42.62 -34.74
C ARG A 15 -22.34 -43.14 -33.32
N LYS A 16 -23.00 -44.29 -33.17
CA LYS A 16 -23.32 -44.86 -31.84
C LYS A 16 -22.05 -45.25 -31.07
N GLN A 17 -21.07 -45.84 -31.74
CA GLN A 17 -19.80 -46.23 -31.13
C GLN A 17 -18.93 -44.99 -30.85
N ALA A 18 -18.93 -44.03 -31.78
CA ALA A 18 -18.21 -42.76 -31.60
C ALA A 18 -18.74 -41.97 -30.39
N HIS A 19 -20.06 -41.83 -30.24
CA HIS A 19 -20.65 -41.17 -29.07
C HIS A 19 -20.33 -41.89 -27.77
N LEU A 20 -20.37 -43.24 -27.76
CA LEU A 20 -20.03 -44.01 -26.56
C LEU A 20 -18.56 -43.83 -26.17
N ALA A 21 -17.64 -43.79 -27.15
CA ALA A 21 -16.24 -43.51 -26.92
C ALA A 21 -16.00 -42.09 -26.37
N ILE A 22 -16.69 -41.08 -26.91
CA ILE A 22 -16.59 -39.69 -26.42
C ILE A 22 -17.13 -39.58 -24.99
N ILE A 23 -18.25 -40.22 -24.67
CA ILE A 23 -18.81 -40.23 -23.31
C ILE A 23 -17.82 -40.87 -22.33
N LEU A 24 -17.22 -42.01 -22.70
CA LEU A 24 -16.27 -42.71 -21.85
C LEU A 24 -14.99 -41.90 -21.63
N LEU A 25 -14.49 -41.24 -22.67
CA LEU A 25 -13.35 -40.32 -22.59
C LEU A 25 -13.67 -39.10 -21.71
N SER A 26 -14.89 -38.57 -21.80
CA SER A 26 -15.34 -37.44 -20.99
C SER A 26 -15.47 -37.83 -19.51
N LEU A 27 -15.94 -39.04 -19.23
CA LEU A 27 -16.01 -39.60 -17.87
C LEU A 27 -14.62 -39.78 -17.26
N LEU A 28 -13.62 -40.15 -18.05
CA LEU A 28 -12.22 -40.26 -17.62
C LEU A 28 -11.63 -38.90 -17.18
N MET A 29 -12.18 -37.78 -17.68
CA MET A 29 -11.73 -36.43 -17.34
C MET A 29 -12.37 -35.88 -16.06
N LEU A 30 -13.48 -36.47 -15.58
CA LEU A 30 -14.18 -36.01 -14.37
C LEU A 30 -13.31 -35.96 -13.10
N PRO A 31 -12.38 -36.90 -12.84
CA PRO A 31 -11.48 -36.81 -11.68
C PRO A 31 -10.53 -35.61 -11.73
N GLY A 32 -10.16 -35.13 -12.93
CA GLY A 32 -9.32 -33.93 -13.08
C GLY A 32 -10.08 -32.64 -12.71
N ILE A 33 -11.39 -32.64 -12.88
CA ILE A 33 -12.24 -31.48 -12.55
C ILE A 33 -12.23 -31.22 -11.04
N SER A 34 -12.22 -32.26 -10.19
CA SER A 34 -12.09 -32.05 -8.74
C SER A 34 -10.77 -31.38 -8.33
N ALA A 35 -9.69 -31.61 -9.08
CA ALA A 35 -8.41 -30.94 -8.86
C ALA A 35 -8.39 -29.49 -9.40
N THR A 36 -9.33 -29.11 -10.27
CA THR A 36 -9.42 -27.74 -10.79
C THR A 36 -10.25 -26.83 -9.87
N PHE A 37 -11.05 -27.41 -8.96
CA PHE A 37 -11.81 -26.67 -7.96
C PHE A 37 -11.00 -26.33 -6.69
N SER A 38 -9.74 -26.74 -6.60
CA SER A 38 -8.85 -26.15 -5.60
C SER A 38 -8.69 -24.67 -5.93
N PRO A 39 -8.79 -23.76 -4.95
CA PRO A 39 -8.50 -22.35 -5.16
C PRO A 39 -7.15 -22.20 -5.88
N ILE A 40 -7.08 -21.28 -6.84
CA ILE A 40 -5.82 -20.93 -7.50
C ILE A 40 -4.92 -20.35 -6.42
N ASP A 41 -4.03 -21.18 -5.89
CA ASP A 41 -3.05 -20.78 -4.92
C ASP A 41 -1.90 -20.10 -5.67
N ILE A 42 -1.87 -18.77 -5.61
CA ILE A 42 -0.84 -17.96 -6.26
C ILE A 42 0.56 -18.29 -5.71
N GLU A 43 0.67 -18.83 -4.48
CA GLU A 43 1.93 -19.29 -3.90
C GLU A 43 2.42 -20.63 -4.49
N SER A 44 1.54 -21.38 -5.19
CA SER A 44 1.92 -22.63 -5.87
C SER A 44 2.42 -22.41 -7.31
N TYR A 45 2.33 -21.18 -7.81
CA TYR A 45 3.02 -20.82 -9.04
C TYR A 45 4.47 -20.55 -8.68
N ASP A 46 5.32 -21.52 -9.03
CA ASP A 46 6.77 -21.42 -8.98
C ASP A 46 7.24 -20.36 -10.00
N LEU A 47 6.97 -19.11 -9.67
CA LEU A 47 7.64 -17.96 -10.23
C LEU A 47 8.96 -17.96 -9.46
N GLU A 48 10.03 -18.51 -10.04
CA GLU A 48 11.39 -18.36 -9.50
C GLU A 48 11.74 -16.85 -9.49
N SER A 49 11.25 -16.19 -8.46
CA SER A 49 11.28 -14.75 -8.26
C SER A 49 12.14 -14.54 -7.02
N PRO A 50 13.23 -13.77 -7.12
CA PRO A 50 14.07 -13.45 -5.97
C PRO A 50 13.29 -12.88 -4.78
N GLU A 51 12.12 -12.26 -5.04
CA GLU A 51 11.21 -11.72 -4.04
C GLU A 51 10.45 -12.81 -3.25
N LEU A 52 10.07 -13.92 -3.89
CA LEU A 52 9.41 -15.05 -3.23
C LEU A 52 10.41 -15.84 -2.37
N ASP A 53 11.62 -16.08 -2.88
CA ASP A 53 12.71 -16.70 -2.10
C ASP A 53 13.06 -15.86 -0.86
N ALA A 54 13.14 -14.53 -1.02
CA ALA A 54 13.38 -13.63 0.10
C ALA A 54 12.23 -13.67 1.13
N ASN A 55 10.98 -13.77 0.67
CA ASN A 55 9.81 -13.87 1.55
C ASN A 55 9.76 -15.20 2.30
N GLU A 56 10.13 -16.32 1.66
CA GLU A 56 10.25 -17.64 2.28
C GLU A 56 11.29 -17.62 3.42
N VAL A 57 12.49 -17.08 3.14
CA VAL A 57 13.55 -16.92 4.16
C VAL A 57 13.09 -16.00 5.29
N LEU A 58 12.39 -14.90 4.96
CA LEU A 58 11.81 -14.02 5.97
C LEU A 58 10.79 -14.76 6.85
N ARG A 59 9.94 -15.60 6.27
CA ARG A 59 8.91 -16.36 6.99
C ARG A 59 9.49 -17.49 7.83
N GLU A 60 10.49 -18.21 7.34
CA GLU A 60 11.12 -19.34 8.02
C GLU A 60 12.12 -18.89 9.11
N GLU A 61 12.99 -17.92 8.82
CA GLU A 61 14.00 -17.45 9.78
C GLU A 61 13.45 -16.43 10.77
N PHE A 62 12.46 -15.62 10.36
CA PHE A 62 11.80 -14.64 11.21
C PHE A 62 10.36 -15.04 11.49
N SER A 63 10.08 -16.33 11.71
CA SER A 63 8.75 -16.86 12.05
C SER A 63 8.13 -16.29 13.35
N SER A 64 8.83 -15.39 14.03
CA SER A 64 8.31 -14.51 15.08
C SER A 64 7.71 -13.21 14.52
N ALA A 65 7.63 -13.05 13.20
CA ALA A 65 6.85 -12.04 12.52
C ALA A 65 5.37 -12.39 12.77
N GLY A 66 4.87 -11.91 13.91
CA GLY A 66 3.46 -12.05 14.27
C GLY A 66 2.59 -11.55 13.12
N ASN A 67 1.44 -12.19 12.93
CA ASN A 67 0.45 -11.71 11.98
C ASN A 67 0.16 -10.23 12.27
N ILE A 68 0.49 -9.34 11.33
CA ILE A 68 0.21 -7.91 11.44
C ILE A 68 -1.27 -7.72 11.09
N TRP A 69 -2.08 -7.42 12.08
CA TRP A 69 -3.46 -7.00 11.87
C TRP A 69 -3.51 -5.48 11.85
N ALA A 70 -3.64 -4.90 10.66
CA ALA A 70 -3.82 -3.47 10.50
C ALA A 70 -5.33 -3.13 10.56
N PHE A 71 -5.73 -2.35 11.56
CA PHE A 71 -7.09 -1.84 11.68
C PHE A 71 -7.11 -0.34 11.37
N GLY A 72 -7.81 0.07 10.31
CA GLY A 72 -8.08 1.48 10.06
C GLY A 72 -9.26 1.94 10.91
N VAL A 73 -9.01 2.74 11.94
CA VAL A 73 -10.07 3.31 12.81
C VAL A 73 -10.29 4.78 12.45
N TYR A 74 -11.41 5.07 11.79
CA TYR A 74 -11.79 6.44 11.42
C TYR A 74 -12.77 6.99 12.46
N ILE A 75 -12.30 7.86 13.36
CA ILE A 75 -13.13 8.51 14.38
C ILE A 75 -13.53 9.90 13.90
N ARG A 76 -14.84 10.10 13.69
CA ARG A 76 -15.44 11.41 13.37
C ARG A 76 -16.27 11.91 14.56
N ASP A 77 -16.17 13.20 14.86
CA ASP A 77 -17.00 13.88 15.87
C ASP A 77 -18.34 14.33 15.23
N SER A 78 -19.45 13.76 15.71
CA SER A 78 -20.79 14.10 15.21
C SER A 78 -21.19 15.55 15.49
N GLY A 79 -20.56 16.22 16.47
CA GLY A 79 -20.77 17.63 16.75
C GLY A 79 -20.24 18.58 15.68
N GLN A 80 -19.28 18.13 14.85
CA GLN A 80 -18.64 18.93 13.80
C GLN A 80 -19.15 18.59 12.38
N PHE A 81 -19.63 17.36 12.15
CA PHE A 81 -19.94 16.86 10.80
C PHE A 81 -21.40 16.37 10.62
N GLY A 82 -22.23 16.43 11.66
CA GLY A 82 -23.62 15.96 11.63
C GLY A 82 -23.74 14.43 11.65
N GLU A 83 -24.98 13.92 11.51
CA GLU A 83 -25.30 12.48 11.45
C GLU A 83 -25.48 11.84 10.06
N PRO A 84 -25.33 12.50 8.88
CA PRO A 84 -25.54 11.78 7.63
C PRO A 84 -24.46 10.71 7.43
N ASP A 85 -24.83 9.63 6.74
CA ASP A 85 -23.88 8.57 6.35
C ASP A 85 -22.68 9.18 5.63
N SER A 86 -21.52 8.63 5.94
CA SER A 86 -20.22 9.04 5.41
C SER A 86 -20.06 8.63 3.94
N ASP A 87 -20.83 9.22 3.04
CA ASP A 87 -20.51 9.25 1.61
C ASP A 87 -19.34 10.23 1.42
N VAL A 88 -18.13 9.77 1.76
CA VAL A 88 -16.92 10.47 1.33
C VAL A 88 -16.76 10.13 -0.15
N SER A 89 -17.02 11.09 -1.03
CA SER A 89 -16.48 11.03 -2.38
C SER A 89 -14.96 11.14 -2.26
N MET A 90 -14.27 10.02 -2.00
CA MET A 90 -12.81 9.96 -1.86
C MET A 90 -12.07 10.28 -3.17
N ILE A 91 -12.81 10.66 -4.21
CA ILE A 91 -12.33 10.98 -5.54
C ILE A 91 -12.85 12.38 -5.83
N ALA A 92 -11.94 13.36 -5.82
CA ALA A 92 -12.21 14.66 -6.42
C ALA A 92 -12.50 14.46 -7.91
N ASP A 93 -13.40 15.28 -8.48
CA ASP A 93 -13.71 15.19 -9.90
C ASP A 93 -12.44 15.30 -10.74
N TYR A 94 -12.31 14.43 -11.75
CA TYR A 94 -11.14 14.41 -12.63
C TYR A 94 -10.99 15.76 -13.35
N THR A 95 -9.93 16.50 -13.03
CA THR A 95 -9.69 17.87 -13.52
C THR A 95 -9.09 17.91 -14.94
N GLY A 96 -8.73 16.76 -15.52
CA GLY A 96 -8.10 16.66 -16.84
C GLY A 96 -6.63 16.20 -16.77
N GLU A 97 -6.08 15.83 -17.93
CA GLU A 97 -4.72 15.32 -18.04
C GLU A 97 -3.69 16.42 -17.71
N GLY A 98 -2.85 16.18 -16.70
CA GLY A 98 -1.80 17.12 -16.27
C GLY A 98 -2.30 18.39 -15.59
N GLN A 99 -3.60 18.54 -15.34
CA GLN A 99 -4.16 19.74 -14.69
C GLN A 99 -3.99 19.71 -13.15
N GLY A 100 -3.85 18.52 -12.55
CA GLY A 100 -3.70 18.36 -11.10
C GLY A 100 -4.88 18.93 -10.32
N VAL A 101 -4.82 18.89 -8.98
CA VAL A 101 -5.74 19.65 -8.12
C VAL A 101 -5.01 20.92 -7.72
N VAL A 102 -5.51 22.06 -8.18
CA VAL A 102 -5.00 23.39 -7.81
C VAL A 102 -5.83 23.86 -6.62
N GLU A 103 -5.20 23.99 -5.45
CA GLU A 103 -5.85 24.34 -4.16
C GLU A 103 -6.93 23.35 -3.69
N PRO A 104 -6.54 22.17 -3.14
CA PRO A 104 -7.50 21.28 -2.51
C PRO A 104 -8.15 21.95 -1.28
N GLU A 105 -9.47 22.17 -1.33
CA GLU A 105 -10.25 22.61 -0.17
C GLU A 105 -10.36 21.49 0.86
N GLY A 106 -9.42 21.43 1.79
CA GLY A 106 -9.48 20.53 2.94
C GLY A 106 -9.19 19.07 2.59
N GLY A 107 -8.13 18.54 3.19
CA GLY A 107 -7.74 17.14 3.08
C GLY A 107 -6.98 16.72 4.32
N ILE A 108 -6.47 15.48 4.32
CA ILE A 108 -5.66 14.95 5.42
C ILE A 108 -4.39 15.79 5.71
N LEU A 109 -3.99 16.65 4.76
CA LEU A 109 -2.85 17.57 4.84
C LEU A 109 -3.19 18.93 5.47
N ASN A 110 -4.41 19.15 5.95
CA ASN A 110 -4.71 20.36 6.71
C ASN A 110 -4.00 20.32 8.07
N LEU A 111 -3.33 21.40 8.46
CA LEU A 111 -2.53 21.47 9.70
C LEU A 111 -3.36 21.17 10.95
N THR A 112 -4.61 21.63 11.02
CA THR A 112 -5.50 21.33 12.15
C THR A 112 -5.81 19.83 12.22
N VAL A 113 -6.04 19.20 11.06
CA VAL A 113 -6.27 17.76 10.97
C VAL A 113 -5.01 16.96 11.31
N LEU A 114 -3.83 17.39 10.85
CA LEU A 114 -2.56 16.76 11.21
C LEU A 114 -2.29 16.82 12.71
N ARG A 115 -2.58 17.95 13.35
CA ARG A 115 -2.49 18.09 14.82
C ARG A 115 -3.50 17.20 15.55
N GLU A 116 -4.70 17.04 15.01
CA GLU A 116 -5.70 16.11 15.55
C GLU A 116 -5.25 14.65 15.44
N ILE A 117 -4.70 14.26 14.28
CA ILE A 117 -4.13 12.93 14.04
C ILE A 117 -3.01 12.64 15.02
N ASP A 118 -2.08 13.58 15.21
CA ASP A 118 -0.96 13.44 16.15
C ASP A 118 -1.46 13.25 17.59
N ALA A 119 -2.46 14.04 18.02
CA ALA A 119 -3.06 13.89 19.35
C ALA A 119 -3.75 12.53 19.54
N LYS A 120 -4.45 12.01 18.51
CA LYS A 120 -5.06 10.68 18.54
C LYS A 120 -4.02 9.57 18.55
N ALA A 121 -2.93 9.71 17.78
CA ALA A 121 -1.82 8.77 17.78
C ALA A 121 -1.18 8.70 19.17
N GLU A 122 -0.95 9.84 19.81
CA GLU A 122 -0.39 9.88 21.16
C GLU A 122 -1.32 9.24 22.21
N TYR A 123 -2.64 9.46 22.10
CA TYR A 123 -3.62 8.75 22.93
C TYR A 123 -3.50 7.22 22.80
N LEU A 124 -3.37 6.71 21.57
CA LEU A 124 -3.22 5.28 21.32
C LEU A 124 -1.86 4.73 21.77
N ARG A 125 -0.78 5.53 21.77
CA ARG A 125 0.52 5.13 22.33
C ARG A 125 0.46 4.97 23.85
N GLN A 126 -0.37 5.76 24.53
CA GLN A 126 -0.58 5.70 25.98
C GLN A 126 -1.66 4.71 26.40
N HIS A 127 -2.40 4.12 25.47
CA HIS A 127 -3.46 3.15 25.74
C HIS A 127 -2.88 1.80 26.18
N GLU A 128 -3.63 1.03 26.97
CA GLU A 128 -3.26 -0.32 27.43
C GLU A 128 -2.87 -1.28 26.31
N ILE A 129 -3.33 -1.04 25.07
CA ILE A 129 -3.05 -1.91 23.91
C ILE A 129 -1.62 -1.70 23.39
N SER A 130 -0.94 -0.64 23.81
CA SER A 130 0.42 -0.32 23.36
C SER A 130 1.46 -1.33 23.82
N GLU A 131 1.15 -2.15 24.83
CA GLU A 131 1.99 -3.28 25.26
C GLU A 131 2.16 -4.34 24.16
N PHE A 132 1.27 -4.37 23.17
CA PHE A 132 1.32 -5.31 22.04
C PHE A 132 1.89 -4.70 20.76
N TYR A 133 2.34 -3.44 20.81
CA TYR A 133 2.85 -2.76 19.63
C TYR A 133 4.20 -3.31 19.18
N LEU A 134 4.32 -3.57 17.88
CA LEU A 134 5.57 -3.98 17.23
C LEU A 134 6.26 -2.76 16.61
N SER A 135 7.58 -2.85 16.46
CA SER A 135 8.36 -1.83 15.75
C SER A 135 8.32 -2.08 14.25
N PHE A 136 8.14 -1.02 13.47
CA PHE A 136 8.23 -1.01 12.02
C PHE A 136 8.81 0.33 11.57
N ALA A 137 9.16 0.48 10.28
CA ALA A 137 9.72 1.73 9.76
C ALA A 137 8.78 2.33 8.71
N SER A 138 8.68 3.67 8.69
CA SER A 138 7.99 4.37 7.61
C SER A 138 8.72 4.13 6.29
N GLN A 139 7.98 3.75 5.24
CA GLN A 139 8.56 3.62 3.91
C GLN A 139 8.90 4.98 3.28
N ILE A 140 8.25 6.05 3.74
CA ILE A 140 8.44 7.40 3.20
C ILE A 140 9.67 8.04 3.84
N THR A 141 9.74 8.01 5.17
CA THR A 141 10.78 8.73 5.92
C THR A 141 11.88 7.82 6.44
N GLY A 142 11.70 6.50 6.44
CA GLY A 142 12.65 5.55 7.04
C GLY A 142 12.68 5.59 8.57
N GLU A 143 11.90 6.46 9.21
CA GLU A 143 11.89 6.57 10.67
C GLU A 143 11.23 5.35 11.32
N PRO A 144 11.85 4.77 12.36
CA PRO A 144 11.25 3.71 13.13
C PRO A 144 10.06 4.22 13.95
N ALA A 145 8.93 3.55 13.84
CA ALA A 145 7.72 3.74 14.62
C ALA A 145 7.43 2.50 15.49
N VAL A 146 6.78 2.72 16.63
CA VAL A 146 6.30 1.63 17.50
C VAL A 146 4.78 1.64 17.50
N GLY A 147 4.18 0.61 16.90
CA GLY A 147 2.73 0.36 16.88
C GLY A 147 1.91 1.23 15.96
N ILE A 148 2.15 2.54 15.96
CA ILE A 148 1.35 3.53 15.25
C ILE A 148 2.25 4.32 14.32
N ILE A 149 1.90 4.32 13.03
CA ILE A 149 2.38 5.30 12.06
C ILE A 149 1.23 6.25 11.76
N ASP A 150 1.54 7.53 11.84
CA ASP A 150 0.64 8.61 11.53
C ASP A 150 1.36 9.61 10.61
N LEU A 151 0.58 10.39 9.87
CA LEU A 151 1.15 11.29 8.87
C LEU A 151 1.94 12.45 9.51
N ALA A 152 1.57 12.87 10.73
CA ALA A 152 2.28 13.93 11.44
C ALA A 152 3.70 13.49 11.82
N MET A 153 3.91 12.20 12.13
CA MET A 153 5.23 11.63 12.34
C MET A 153 6.14 11.79 11.11
N ASP A 154 5.64 11.53 9.90
CA ASP A 154 6.42 11.68 8.68
C ASP A 154 6.77 13.16 8.43
N PHE A 155 5.82 14.08 8.63
CA PHE A 155 6.11 15.52 8.56
C PHE A 155 7.15 15.94 9.59
N ARG A 156 7.02 15.48 10.83
CA ARG A 156 7.96 15.78 11.91
C ARG A 156 9.38 15.31 11.59
N ALA A 157 9.52 14.09 11.09
CA ALA A 157 10.80 13.49 10.69
C ALA A 157 11.45 14.23 9.51
N PHE A 158 10.64 14.62 8.52
CA PHE A 158 11.10 15.37 7.38
C PHE A 158 11.57 16.77 7.78
N MET A 159 10.73 17.47 8.56
CA MET A 159 10.97 18.85 8.99
C MET A 159 12.09 18.95 10.05
N SER A 160 12.45 17.87 10.73
CA SER A 160 13.62 17.81 11.61
C SER A 160 14.94 17.50 10.88
N GLY A 161 14.87 17.17 9.58
CA GLY A 161 16.02 16.76 8.79
C GLY A 161 16.46 15.30 9.03
N GLN A 162 15.71 14.52 9.79
CA GLN A 162 16.07 13.14 10.16
C GLN A 162 15.61 12.11 9.13
N SER A 163 14.60 12.43 8.31
CA SER A 163 14.09 11.52 7.28
C SER A 163 15.15 11.05 6.29
N ALA A 164 14.95 9.88 5.69
CA ALA A 164 15.75 9.33 4.60
C ALA A 164 15.79 10.22 3.35
N LEU A 165 14.87 11.18 3.23
CA LEU A 165 14.85 12.16 2.15
C LEU A 165 15.76 13.36 2.40
N THR A 166 16.00 13.69 3.67
CA THR A 166 16.75 14.85 4.13
C THR A 166 18.12 14.51 4.72
N SER A 167 18.34 13.23 5.04
CA SER A 167 19.60 12.70 5.57
C SER A 167 20.30 11.79 4.56
N LEU A 168 21.59 11.52 4.81
CA LEU A 168 22.35 10.54 4.05
C LEU A 168 21.76 9.14 4.28
N ARG A 169 21.49 8.42 3.18
CA ARG A 169 20.90 7.07 3.24
C ARG A 169 21.74 6.07 2.46
N ILE A 170 21.53 4.79 2.75
CA ILE A 170 22.05 3.71 1.92
C ILE A 170 21.06 3.50 0.78
N ASP A 171 21.53 3.61 -0.45
CA ASP A 171 20.75 3.27 -1.63
C ASP A 171 20.67 1.73 -1.76
N PRO A 172 19.46 1.14 -1.79
CA PRO A 172 19.29 -0.31 -1.84
C PRO A 172 19.81 -0.93 -3.15
N GLU A 173 19.86 -0.19 -4.26
CA GLU A 173 20.35 -0.71 -5.54
C GLU A 173 21.88 -0.71 -5.60
N THR A 174 22.50 0.38 -5.15
CA THR A 174 23.96 0.54 -5.24
C THR A 174 24.70 0.10 -3.99
N LEU A 175 24.00 -0.09 -2.86
CA LEU A 175 24.55 -0.37 -1.53
C LEU A 175 25.59 0.65 -1.06
N THR A 176 25.50 1.88 -1.58
CA THR A 176 26.41 2.99 -1.23
C THR A 176 25.65 4.14 -0.58
N MET A 177 26.40 5.01 0.09
CA MET A 177 25.82 6.23 0.69
C MET A 177 25.36 7.18 -0.42
N ALA A 178 24.06 7.36 -0.53
CA ALA A 178 23.43 8.33 -1.40
C ALA A 178 23.23 9.66 -0.65
N PRO A 179 23.42 10.80 -1.35
CA PRO A 179 23.09 12.10 -0.80
C PRO A 179 21.57 12.22 -0.57
N PRO A 180 21.15 13.13 0.33
CA PRO A 180 19.73 13.39 0.54
C PRO A 180 19.06 13.89 -0.74
N SER A 181 17.84 13.40 -1.02
CA SER A 181 17.08 13.75 -2.22
C SER A 181 16.53 15.17 -2.18
N THR A 182 16.28 15.68 -0.98
CA THR A 182 15.80 17.05 -0.74
C THR A 182 16.29 17.55 0.61
N ASN A 183 15.87 18.74 1.04
CA ASN A 183 16.26 19.32 2.32
C ASN A 183 15.08 20.03 3.00
N TRP A 184 15.25 20.29 4.30
CA TRP A 184 14.40 21.18 5.09
C TRP A 184 15.20 22.33 5.71
N THR A 185 16.30 22.72 5.06
CA THR A 185 17.16 23.82 5.52
C THR A 185 17.01 25.07 4.66
N ASP A 186 16.52 24.92 3.43
CA ASP A 186 16.17 26.02 2.54
C ASP A 186 14.67 26.02 2.28
N CYS A 187 13.91 26.82 3.03
CA CYS A 187 12.44 26.94 2.91
C CYS A 187 12.01 28.16 2.08
N GLY A 188 12.97 28.80 1.37
CA GLY A 188 12.71 29.93 0.49
C GLY A 188 12.23 31.18 1.24
N VAL A 189 10.97 31.56 1.02
CA VAL A 189 10.36 32.76 1.62
C VAL A 189 9.90 32.50 3.06
N LEU A 190 9.66 31.24 3.40
CA LEU A 190 9.27 30.82 4.74
C LEU A 190 10.51 30.51 5.59
N GLU A 191 10.37 30.66 6.90
CA GLU A 191 11.35 30.15 7.86
C GLU A 191 11.21 28.62 7.97
N CYS A 192 12.32 27.90 8.14
CA CYS A 192 12.26 26.46 8.35
C CYS A 192 11.91 26.17 9.81
N LEU A 193 10.61 26.01 10.07
CA LEU A 193 10.08 25.60 11.36
C LEU A 193 9.98 24.07 11.46
N SER A 194 9.98 23.55 12.69
CA SER A 194 9.67 22.14 12.96
C SER A 194 8.15 21.93 13.00
N PHE A 195 7.71 20.67 12.91
CA PHE A 195 6.29 20.34 12.96
C PHE A 195 5.61 20.75 14.29
N ASP A 196 6.35 20.71 15.39
CA ASP A 196 5.81 21.02 16.72
C ASP A 196 5.90 22.52 17.07
N ASP A 197 6.32 23.38 16.13
CA ASP A 197 6.41 24.82 16.37
C ASP A 197 5.01 25.47 16.48
N GLU A 198 4.85 26.38 17.44
CA GLU A 198 3.60 27.13 17.64
C GLU A 198 3.25 28.02 16.45
N ASN A 199 4.26 28.57 15.77
CA ASN A 199 4.11 29.47 14.62
C ASN A 199 4.00 28.71 13.30
N LEU A 200 3.94 27.37 13.32
CA LEU A 200 3.75 26.59 12.12
C LEU A 200 2.44 26.95 11.42
N THR A 201 2.52 27.15 10.11
CA THR A 201 1.37 27.52 9.27
C THR A 201 1.10 26.48 8.20
N GLN A 202 -0.09 26.52 7.58
CA GLN A 202 -0.47 25.63 6.49
C GLN A 202 0.55 25.68 5.33
N ALA A 203 1.10 26.85 5.03
CA ALA A 203 2.08 27.00 3.95
C ALA A 203 3.37 26.19 4.17
N HIS A 204 3.76 25.95 5.43
CA HIS A 204 4.89 25.07 5.74
C HIS A 204 4.54 23.61 5.46
N ILE A 205 3.33 23.18 5.81
CA ILE A 205 2.84 21.83 5.52
C ILE A 205 2.74 21.60 4.02
N ASP A 206 2.21 22.57 3.27
CA ASP A 206 2.09 22.46 1.81
C ASP A 206 3.47 22.35 1.14
N LEU A 207 4.46 23.13 1.62
CA LEU A 207 5.84 23.03 1.15
C LEU A 207 6.48 21.68 1.48
N ALA A 208 6.29 21.19 2.71
CA ALA A 208 6.79 19.88 3.11
C ALA A 208 6.14 18.76 2.30
N ALA A 209 4.82 18.81 2.11
CA ALA A 209 4.05 17.82 1.36
C ALA A 209 4.51 17.77 -0.10
N HIS A 210 4.72 18.93 -0.72
CA HIS A 210 5.23 19.01 -2.08
C HIS A 210 6.62 18.36 -2.22
N ARG A 211 7.51 18.58 -1.25
CA ARG A 211 8.85 17.98 -1.27
C ARG A 211 8.82 16.49 -0.98
N LEU A 212 8.00 16.05 -0.04
CA LEU A 212 7.79 14.63 0.23
C LEU A 212 7.30 13.93 -1.04
N ALA A 213 6.24 14.43 -1.69
CA ALA A 213 5.66 13.80 -2.87
C ALA A 213 6.58 13.79 -4.10
N ASN A 214 7.44 14.79 -4.28
CA ASN A 214 8.34 14.85 -5.44
C ASN A 214 9.62 14.02 -5.27
N HIS A 215 9.98 13.64 -4.04
CA HIS A 215 11.28 13.03 -3.73
C HIS A 215 11.18 11.68 -2.99
N SER A 216 9.98 11.25 -2.59
CA SER A 216 9.69 9.91 -2.07
C SER A 216 9.69 8.85 -3.16
#